data_AF-A0A358NCN6-F1
#
_entry.id   AF-A0A358NCN6-F1
#
_cell.length_a   1.000
_cell.length_b   1.000
_cell.length_c   1.000
_cell.angle_alpha   90.00
_cell.angle_beta   90.00
_cell.angle_gamma   90.00
#
_symmetry.space_group_name_H-M   'P 1'
#
loop_
_entity.id
_entity.type
_entity.pdbx_description
1 polymer ?
#
loop_
_entity_poly.entity_id
_entity_poly.type
_entity_poly.pdbx_seq_one_letter_code
_entity_poly.pdbx_strand_id
1 'polypeptide(L)'
;MPNSINLSLTDELRAFVDANSGDGTLYATPSEFVRDLLRQQKIRQEAAAARDAILEGYEDAAAGRTVPFKGDLRSLMKKVK
;
A
#
# COMPACT_ATOMS: atom_id res chain seq x y z
N MET A 1 -0.03 16.37 -13.05
CA MET A 1 1.01 17.35 -12.68
C MET A 1 1.84 16.75 -11.55
N PRO A 2 3.17 16.79 -11.59
CA PRO A 2 3.99 16.36 -10.47
C PRO A 2 3.79 17.32 -9.30
N ASN A 3 3.38 16.79 -8.14
CA ASN A 3 3.33 17.55 -6.89
C ASN A 3 4.63 17.31 -6.12
N SER A 4 5.26 18.38 -5.67
CA SER A 4 6.46 18.30 -4.83
C SER A 4 6.09 18.08 -3.38
N ILE A 5 6.96 17.37 -2.66
CA ILE A 5 6.90 17.20 -1.21
C ILE A 5 8.25 17.62 -0.65
N ASN A 6 8.23 18.45 0.39
CA ASN A 6 9.43 18.76 1.17
C ASN A 6 9.45 17.82 2.37
N LEU A 7 10.55 17.09 2.53
CA LEU A 7 10.72 16.10 3.59
C LEU A 7 12.00 16.42 4.38
N SER A 8 11.84 16.65 5.68
CA SER A 8 12.97 16.71 6.60
C SER A 8 13.30 15.29 7.06
N LEU A 9 14.57 14.91 6.96
CA LEU A 9 15.09 13.62 7.39
C LEU A 9 16.10 13.83 8.52
N THR A 10 16.25 12.81 9.36
CA THR A 10 17.41 12.72 10.25
C THR A 10 18.68 12.47 9.43
N ASP A 11 19.84 12.79 9.99
CA ASP A 11 21.13 12.57 9.31
C ASP A 11 21.33 11.09 8.93
N GLU A 12 20.88 10.18 9.80
CA GLU A 12 20.92 8.74 9.54
C GLU A 12 20.11 8.34 8.30
N LEU A 13 18.85 8.79 8.23
CA LEU A 13 17.97 8.48 7.09
C LEU A 13 18.48 9.14 5.82
N ARG A 14 19.08 10.33 5.93
CA ARG A 14 19.68 11.01 4.80
C ARG A 14 20.87 10.23 4.26
N ALA A 15 21.77 9.78 5.13
CA ALA A 15 22.91 8.95 4.76
C ALA A 15 22.48 7.63 4.11
N PHE A 16 21.41 7.00 4.63
CA PHE A 16 20.84 5.80 4.02
C PHE A 16 20.35 6.06 2.57
N VAL A 17 19.64 7.16 2.34
CA VAL A 17 19.18 7.53 1.00
C VAL A 17 20.35 7.82 0.06
N ASP A 18 21.34 8.57 0.51
CA ASP A 18 22.52 8.92 -0.29
C ASP A 18 23.40 7.69 -0.59
N ALA A 19 23.42 6.67 0.27
CA ALA A 19 24.13 5.41 0.00
C ALA A 19 23.42 4.51 -1.04
N ASN A 20 22.12 4.69 -1.22
CA ASN A 20 21.29 3.89 -2.14
C ASN A 20 20.88 4.66 -3.40
N SER A 21 21.41 5.87 -3.61
CA SER A 21 21.15 6.69 -4.77
C SER A 21 22.38 7.49 -5.19
N GLY A 22 22.53 7.75 -6.49
CA GLY A 22 23.71 8.39 -7.07
C GLY A 22 24.50 7.47 -8.00
N ASP A 23 25.66 7.95 -8.43
CA ASP A 23 26.45 7.30 -9.49
C ASP A 23 26.90 5.88 -9.09
N GLY A 24 26.59 4.91 -9.94
CA GLY A 24 26.89 3.50 -9.72
C GLY A 24 25.83 2.73 -8.90
N THR A 25 24.74 3.37 -8.47
CA THR A 25 23.60 2.71 -7.84
C THR A 25 22.45 2.47 -8.82
N LEU A 26 21.41 1.74 -8.39
CA LEU A 26 20.21 1.49 -9.19
C LEU A 26 19.40 2.78 -9.47
N TYR A 27 19.49 3.78 -8.58
CA TYR A 27 18.69 5.00 -8.66
C TYR A 27 19.59 6.22 -8.85
N ALA A 28 19.34 7.00 -9.89
CA ALA A 28 20.21 8.14 -10.21
C ALA A 28 20.05 9.31 -9.23
N THR A 29 18.89 9.41 -8.56
CA THR A 29 18.61 10.51 -7.63
C THR A 29 17.98 10.03 -6.32
N PRO A 30 18.23 10.72 -5.20
CA PRO A 30 17.54 10.47 -3.92
C PRO A 30 16.01 10.45 -4.04
N SER A 31 15.47 11.36 -4.85
CA SER A 31 14.01 11.46 -5.04
C SER A 31 13.43 10.25 -5.75
N GLU A 32 14.19 9.63 -6.66
CA GLU A 32 13.77 8.42 -7.35
C GLU A 32 13.73 7.23 -6.40
N PHE A 33 14.80 7.04 -5.61
CA PHE A 33 14.89 6.01 -4.60
C PHE A 33 13.73 6.11 -3.59
N VAL A 34 13.52 7.30 -3.01
CA VAL A 34 12.45 7.53 -2.03
C VAL A 34 11.07 7.26 -2.64
N ARG A 35 10.82 7.69 -3.89
CA ARG A 35 9.54 7.41 -4.56
C ARG A 35 9.29 5.91 -4.72
N ASP A 36 10.31 5.14 -5.08
CA ASP A 36 10.15 3.70 -5.24
C ASP A 36 9.95 3.00 -3.90
N LEU A 37 10.69 3.39 -2.87
CA LEU A 37 10.52 2.88 -1.51
C LEU A 37 9.10 3.13 -0.98
N LEU A 38 8.54 4.32 -1.21
CA LEU A 38 7.15 4.63 -0.88
C LEU A 38 6.15 3.77 -1.65
N ARG A 39 6.41 3.49 -2.94
CA ARG A 39 5.55 2.63 -3.76
C ARG A 39 5.56 1.19 -3.23
N GLN A 40 6.72 0.65 -2.92
CA GLN A 40 6.86 -0.70 -2.35
C GLN A 40 6.14 -0.81 -1.01
N GLN A 41 6.31 0.19 -0.14
CA GLN A 41 5.63 0.24 1.15
C GLN A 41 4.11 0.29 0.99
N LYS A 42 3.60 1.10 0.06
CA LYS A 42 2.17 1.17 -0.25
C LYS A 42 1.62 -0.18 -0.70
N ILE A 43 2.29 -0.85 -1.64
CA ILE A 43 1.87 -2.17 -2.14
C ILE A 43 1.83 -3.19 -0.99
N ARG A 44 2.82 -3.16 -0.09
CA ARG A 44 2.82 -4.02 1.11
C ARG A 44 1.60 -3.79 2.00
N GLN A 45 1.26 -2.53 2.26
CA GLN A 45 0.10 -2.19 3.10
C GLN A 45 -1.21 -2.61 2.42
N GLU A 46 -1.36 -2.37 1.12
CA GLU A 46 -2.54 -2.80 0.37
C GLU A 46 -2.67 -4.34 0.35
N ALA A 47 -1.55 -5.05 0.19
CA ALA A 47 -1.55 -6.51 0.24
C ALA A 47 -1.88 -7.06 1.64
N ALA A 48 -1.42 -6.40 2.70
CA ALA A 48 -1.77 -6.76 4.07
C ALA A 48 -3.28 -6.54 4.33
N ALA A 49 -3.80 -5.36 3.98
CA ALA A 49 -5.22 -5.06 4.12
C ALA A 49 -6.11 -6.03 3.32
N ALA A 50 -5.69 -6.41 2.10
CA ALA A 50 -6.41 -7.40 1.30
C ALA A 50 -6.41 -8.79 1.95
N ARG A 51 -5.29 -9.21 2.55
CA ARG A 51 -5.22 -10.48 3.30
C ARG A 51 -6.11 -10.48 4.51
N ASP A 52 -6.11 -9.39 5.28
CA ASP A 52 -6.93 -9.24 6.47
C ASP A 52 -8.42 -9.28 6.10
N ALA A 53 -8.82 -8.60 5.01
CA ALA A 53 -10.19 -8.65 4.50
C ALA A 53 -10.61 -10.06 4.03
N ILE A 54 -9.69 -10.84 3.45
CA ILE A 54 -9.97 -12.23 3.06
C ILE A 54 -10.17 -13.11 4.30
N LEU A 55 -9.33 -12.94 5.33
CA LEU A 55 -9.45 -13.65 6.60
C LEU A 55 -10.78 -13.32 7.29
N GLU A 56 -11.13 -12.04 7.38
CA GLU A 56 -12.41 -11.58 7.93
C GLU A 56 -13.59 -12.19 7.16
N GLY A 57 -13.56 -12.17 5.82
CA GLY A 57 -14.58 -12.81 5.00
C GLY A 57 -14.69 -14.33 5.21
N TYR A 58 -13.57 -15.00 5.49
CA TYR A 58 -13.57 -16.43 5.82
C TYR A 58 -14.20 -16.70 7.19
N GLU A 59 -13.89 -15.87 8.19
CA GLU A 59 -14.51 -15.93 9.52
C GLU A 59 -16.02 -15.66 9.46
N ASP A 60 -16.45 -14.69 8.64
CA ASP A 60 -17.86 -14.43 8.38
C ASP A 60 -18.57 -15.63 7.72
N ALA A 61 -17.91 -16.28 6.77
CA ALA A 61 -18.41 -17.50 6.15
C ALA A 61 -18.56 -18.65 7.18
N ALA A 62 -17.54 -18.86 8.01
CA ALA A 62 -17.57 -19.86 9.07
C ALA A 62 -18.65 -19.59 10.13
N ALA A 63 -18.89 -18.31 10.45
CA ALA A 63 -19.90 -17.87 11.41
C ALA A 63 -21.32 -17.74 10.81
N GLY A 64 -21.50 -18.01 9.50
CA GLY A 64 -22.78 -17.91 8.82
C GLY A 64 -23.25 -16.49 8.53
N ARG A 65 -22.40 -15.47 8.68
CA ARG A 65 -22.67 -14.05 8.36
C ARG A 65 -22.50 -13.76 6.86
N THR A 66 -23.16 -14.54 6.02
CA THR A 66 -23.02 -14.42 4.55
C THR A 66 -24.30 -13.91 3.90
N VAL A 67 -24.14 -13.20 2.77
CA VAL A 67 -25.26 -12.80 1.91
C VAL A 67 -25.15 -13.49 0.55
N PRO A 68 -26.24 -14.08 0.02
CA PRO A 68 -26.20 -14.75 -1.27
C PRO A 68 -25.93 -13.73 -2.39
N PHE A 69 -24.89 -14.00 -3.17
CA PHE A 69 -24.51 -13.15 -4.30
C PHE A 69 -25.51 -13.30 -5.45
N LYS A 70 -26.27 -12.24 -5.76
CA LYS A 70 -27.30 -12.22 -6.81
C LYS A 70 -26.84 -11.56 -8.12
N GLY A 71 -25.54 -11.53 -8.38
CA GLY A 71 -24.97 -11.03 -9.64
C GLY A 71 -24.59 -9.54 -9.65
N ASP A 72 -24.95 -8.76 -8.63
CA ASP A 72 -24.51 -7.37 -8.49
C ASP A 72 -23.96 -7.07 -7.08
N LEU A 73 -22.64 -6.96 -7.00
CA LEU A 73 -21.91 -6.70 -5.76
C LEU A 73 -22.19 -5.27 -5.24
N ARG A 74 -22.33 -4.29 -6.14
CA ARG A 74 -22.53 -2.88 -5.76
C ARG A 74 -23.89 -2.68 -5.10
N SER A 75 -24.92 -3.32 -5.63
CA SER A 75 -26.27 -3.28 -5.05
C SER A 75 -26.37 -4.04 -3.73
N LEU A 76 -25.58 -5.12 -3.56
CA LEU A 76 -25.50 -5.84 -2.30
C LEU A 76 -24.81 -5.01 -1.21
N MET A 77 -23.67 -4.37 -1.50
CA MET A 77 -22.94 -3.55 -0.52
C MET A 77 -23.74 -2.33 -0.02
N LYS A 78 -24.65 -1.77 -0.82
CA LYS A 78 -25.55 -0.70 -0.37
C LYS A 78 -26.63 -1.16 0.60
N LYS A 79 -27.00 -2.44 0.59
CA LYS A 79 -28.02 -3.01 1.49
C LYS A 79 -27.49 -3.41 2.87
N VAL A 80 -26.18 -3.52 3.01
CA VAL A 80 -25.49 -3.98 4.24
C VAL A 80 -24.98 -2.79 5.09
N LYS A 81 -25.32 -1.55 4.70
CA LYS A 81 -24.90 -0.33 5.43
C LYS A 81 -25.94 0.10 6.47
#